data_AF-A0A4Q1JHZ3-F1
#
_entry.id   AF-A0A4Q1JHZ3-F1
#
_cell.length_a   1.000
_cell.length_b   1.000
_cell.length_c   1.000
_cell.angle_alpha   90.00
_cell.angle_beta   90.00
_cell.angle_gamma   90.00
#
_symmetry.space_group_name_H-M   'P 1'
#
loop_
_entity.id
_entity.type
_entity.pdbx_description
1 polymer ?
#
loop_
_entity_poly.entity_id
_entity_poly.type
_entity_poly.pdbx_seq_one_letter_code
_entity_poly.pdbx_strand_id
1 'polypeptide(L)'
;MKYIISLIFIMCAATIGFAQDNEGIQFQNISIDKAFDAAKKENKLVFVDYSTVGCKPCKQMEIEIFVLPEVAEVVNENFVSVKIDPIKNKAEEKRAREEYGVTGFPTFIFLNSEGKVLKDYSGYQNKEEFLTLVKEVLILK
;
A
#
# COMPACT_ATOMS: atom_id res chain seq x y z
N MET A 1 -30.17 37.92 40.03
CA MET A 1 -30.50 38.04 38.60
C MET A 1 -29.22 37.90 37.78
N LYS A 2 -29.18 36.80 37.00
CA LYS A 2 -28.58 36.68 35.66
C LYS A 2 -27.13 37.12 35.41
N TYR A 3 -26.25 36.12 35.48
CA TYR A 3 -25.31 35.69 34.42
C TYR A 3 -24.99 36.70 33.31
N ILE A 4 -23.77 37.24 33.31
CA ILE A 4 -23.12 37.83 32.13
C ILE A 4 -21.64 37.41 32.20
N ILE A 5 -21.32 36.26 31.57
CA ILE A 5 -20.51 36.19 30.34
C ILE A 5 -19.05 36.60 30.60
N SER A 6 -18.20 35.61 30.85
CA SER A 6 -16.96 35.46 30.10
C SER A 6 -16.47 34.03 30.28
N LEU A 7 -17.06 33.15 29.45
CA LEU A 7 -16.55 31.82 29.17
C LEU A 7 -15.17 31.98 28.56
N ILE A 8 -14.14 31.88 29.40
CA ILE A 8 -12.78 31.59 28.96
C ILE A 8 -12.80 30.14 28.47
N PHE A 9 -13.23 30.01 27.22
CA PHE A 9 -13.08 28.86 26.36
C PHE A 9 -11.60 28.76 25.99
N ILE A 10 -10.75 28.41 26.97
CA ILE A 10 -9.40 27.93 26.68
C ILE A 10 -9.58 26.50 26.20
N MET A 11 -9.91 26.46 24.92
CA MET A 11 -9.61 25.44 23.93
C MET A 11 -8.63 24.41 24.50
N CYS A 12 -9.23 23.32 24.99
CA CYS A 12 -8.55 22.06 25.19
C CYS A 12 -7.86 21.75 23.85
N ALA A 13 -6.56 21.97 23.78
CA ALA A 13 -5.71 21.37 22.77
C ALA A 13 -5.71 19.87 23.06
N ALA A 14 -6.85 19.23 22.80
CA ALA A 14 -6.88 17.85 22.39
C ALA A 14 -6.10 17.85 21.08
N THR A 15 -4.78 17.68 21.19
CA THR A 15 -4.08 16.93 20.17
C THR A 15 -4.91 15.68 20.00
N ILE A 16 -5.64 15.63 18.89
CA ILE A 16 -6.25 14.39 18.41
C ILE A 16 -5.03 13.52 18.13
N GLY A 17 -4.55 12.84 19.16
CA GLY A 17 -3.78 11.64 18.99
C GLY A 17 -4.73 10.70 18.31
N PHE A 18 -4.70 10.69 16.98
CA PHE A 18 -5.28 9.62 16.21
C PHE A 18 -4.72 8.34 16.82
N ALA A 19 -5.60 7.52 17.38
CA ALA A 19 -5.26 6.18 17.78
C ALA A 19 -4.52 5.56 16.59
N GLN A 20 -3.27 5.14 16.79
CA GLN A 20 -2.62 4.23 15.85
C GLN A 20 -3.31 2.89 16.00
N ASP A 21 -4.49 2.78 15.40
CA ASP A 21 -4.98 1.50 14.93
C ASP A 21 -3.94 1.06 13.91
N ASN A 22 -2.99 0.22 14.36
CA ASN A 22 -1.96 -0.40 13.53
C ASN A 22 -2.61 -1.42 12.59
N GLU A 23 -3.45 -0.91 11.68
CA GLU A 23 -3.85 -1.61 10.48
C GLU A 23 -2.64 -1.55 9.55
N GLY A 24 -2.20 -2.69 9.03
CA GLY A 24 -1.03 -2.77 8.16
C GLY A 24 -1.18 -2.00 6.85
N ILE A 25 -0.52 -2.45 5.79
CA ILE A 25 -0.74 -1.88 4.45
C ILE A 25 -2.24 -1.95 4.09
N GLN A 26 -2.80 -0.81 3.70
CA GLN A 26 -4.20 -0.65 3.33
C GLN A 26 -4.40 -1.07 1.87
N PHE A 27 -4.62 -2.37 1.67
CA PHE A 27 -4.95 -2.90 0.36
C PHE A 27 -6.40 -2.60 -0.02
N GLN A 28 -6.58 -1.89 -1.13
CA GLN A 28 -7.89 -1.57 -1.67
C GLN A 28 -8.42 -2.74 -2.50
N ASN A 29 -9.71 -3.06 -2.33
CA ASN A 29 -10.40 -4.06 -3.14
C ASN A 29 -10.97 -3.42 -4.43
N ILE A 30 -10.08 -2.97 -5.30
CA ILE A 30 -10.39 -2.33 -6.58
C ILE A 30 -9.52 -2.92 -7.68
N SER A 31 -9.92 -2.76 -8.94
CA SER A 31 -9.08 -3.15 -10.08
C SER A 31 -7.84 -2.25 -10.17
N ILE A 32 -6.78 -2.76 -10.82
CA ILE A 32 -5.56 -1.99 -11.09
C ILE A 32 -5.87 -0.68 -11.83
N ASP A 33 -6.81 -0.70 -12.78
CA ASP A 33 -7.19 0.50 -13.53
C ASP A 33 -7.78 1.58 -12.59
N LYS A 34 -8.62 1.17 -11.64
CA LYS A 34 -9.14 2.08 -10.61
C LYS A 34 -8.05 2.54 -9.65
N ALA A 35 -7.05 1.71 -9.40
CA ALA A 35 -5.89 2.10 -8.60
C ALA A 35 -5.07 3.19 -9.28
N PHE A 36 -4.90 3.15 -10.61
CA PHE A 36 -4.29 4.24 -11.36
C PHE A 36 -5.10 5.54 -11.26
N ASP A 37 -6.43 5.46 -11.39
CA ASP A 37 -7.29 6.62 -11.22
C ASP A 37 -7.20 7.24 -9.82
N ALA A 38 -7.16 6.41 -8.78
CA ALA A 38 -6.98 6.85 -7.40
C ALA A 38 -5.58 7.45 -7.18
N ALA A 39 -4.55 6.80 -7.69
CA ALA A 39 -3.16 7.25 -7.60
C ALA A 39 -2.95 8.62 -8.25
N LYS A 40 -3.57 8.88 -9.40
CA LYS A 40 -3.57 10.22 -10.03
C LYS A 40 -4.24 11.28 -9.15
N LYS A 41 -5.38 10.95 -8.53
CA LYS A 41 -6.12 11.88 -7.66
C LYS A 41 -5.40 12.17 -6.35
N GLU A 42 -4.76 11.17 -5.77
CA GLU A 42 -4.04 11.24 -4.49
C GLU A 42 -2.57 11.64 -4.63
N ASN A 43 -2.07 11.82 -5.86
CA ASN A 43 -0.65 12.04 -6.17
C ASN A 43 0.28 10.94 -5.60
N LYS A 44 -0.19 9.70 -5.66
CA LYS A 44 0.49 8.50 -5.18
C LYS A 44 0.98 7.63 -6.35
N LEU A 45 1.86 6.69 -6.03
CA LEU A 45 2.23 5.58 -6.89
C LEU A 45 1.22 4.43 -6.72
N VAL A 46 1.37 3.34 -7.46
CA VAL A 46 0.59 2.12 -7.26
C VAL A 46 1.50 0.99 -6.82
N PHE A 47 1.15 0.34 -5.72
CA PHE A 47 1.78 -0.88 -5.26
C PHE A 47 0.86 -2.06 -5.51
N VAL A 48 1.36 -3.07 -6.21
CA VAL A 48 0.65 -4.30 -6.51
C VAL A 48 1.34 -5.46 -5.79
N ASP A 49 0.61 -6.13 -4.91
CA ASP A 49 1.00 -7.44 -4.36
C ASP A 49 0.37 -8.54 -5.24
N TYR A 50 1.20 -9.19 -6.05
CA TYR A 50 0.81 -10.34 -6.84
C TYR A 50 1.00 -11.61 -6.01
N SER A 51 -0.10 -12.14 -5.49
CA SER A 51 -0.12 -13.19 -4.48
C SER A 51 -1.32 -14.13 -4.64
N THR A 52 -1.34 -15.27 -3.95
CA THR A 52 -2.50 -16.18 -3.96
C THR A 52 -2.66 -16.91 -2.63
N VAL A 53 -3.89 -17.35 -2.32
CA VAL A 53 -4.26 -17.90 -1.00
C VAL A 53 -3.43 -19.13 -0.60
N GLY A 54 -3.02 -19.95 -1.56
CA GLY A 54 -2.19 -21.15 -1.33
C GLY A 54 -0.68 -20.89 -1.24
N CYS A 55 -0.23 -19.63 -1.31
CA CYS A 55 1.18 -19.27 -1.32
C CYS A 55 1.68 -18.97 0.10
N LYS A 56 2.41 -19.93 0.69
CA LYS A 56 3.02 -19.77 2.02
C LYS A 56 3.89 -18.51 2.16
N PRO A 57 4.87 -18.22 1.28
CA PRO A 57 5.71 -17.02 1.42
C PRO A 57 4.91 -15.73 1.26
N CYS A 58 3.84 -15.72 0.44
CA CYS A 58 2.93 -14.59 0.35
C CYS A 58 2.23 -14.33 1.70
N LYS A 59 1.76 -15.41 2.35
CA LYS A 59 1.11 -15.27 3.65
C LYS A 59 2.06 -14.75 4.73
N GLN A 60 3.34 -15.15 4.67
CA GLN A 60 4.36 -14.63 5.58
C GLN A 60 4.57 -13.12 5.41
N MET A 61 4.66 -12.62 4.17
CA MET A 61 4.72 -11.18 3.92
C MET A 61 3.55 -10.44 4.56
N GLU A 62 2.32 -10.96 4.40
CA GLU A 62 1.13 -10.33 4.96
C GLU A 62 1.15 -10.23 6.48
N ILE A 63 1.58 -11.28 7.19
CA ILE A 63 1.45 -11.36 8.65
C ILE A 63 2.71 -10.94 9.40
N GLU A 64 3.87 -10.93 8.75
CA GLU A 64 5.15 -10.59 9.38
C GLU A 64 5.66 -9.21 8.96
N ILE A 65 5.40 -8.79 7.71
CA ILE A 65 6.03 -7.59 7.14
C ILE A 65 5.02 -6.48 6.88
N PHE A 66 3.91 -6.77 6.20
CA PHE A 66 2.91 -5.76 5.82
C PHE A 66 2.12 -5.20 7.00
N VAL A 67 2.15 -5.87 8.16
CA VAL A 67 1.55 -5.40 9.42
C VAL A 67 2.48 -4.51 10.23
N LEU A 68 3.77 -4.41 9.87
CA LEU A 68 4.72 -3.61 10.64
C LEU A 68 4.40 -2.12 10.46
N PRO A 69 4.29 -1.34 11.54
CA PRO A 69 3.89 0.08 11.45
C PRO A 69 4.78 0.89 10.51
N GLU A 70 6.10 0.72 10.59
CA GLU A 70 7.06 1.42 9.73
C GLU A 70 6.90 1.09 8.23
N VAL A 71 6.47 -0.14 7.92
CA VAL A 71 6.20 -0.57 6.54
C VAL A 71 4.85 -0.01 6.08
N ALA A 72 3.83 -0.15 6.91
CA ALA A 72 2.49 0.33 6.62
C ALA A 72 2.47 1.85 6.42
N GLU A 73 3.16 2.61 7.28
CA GLU A 73 3.26 4.07 7.21
C GLU A 73 3.83 4.53 5.86
N VAL A 74 5.03 4.07 5.51
CA VAL A 74 5.67 4.49 4.25
C VAL A 74 4.87 4.04 3.02
N VAL A 75 4.26 2.86 3.05
CA VAL A 75 3.48 2.37 1.91
C VAL A 75 2.16 3.12 1.78
N ASN A 76 1.40 3.28 2.86
CA ASN A 76 0.07 3.91 2.83
C ASN A 76 0.15 5.41 2.47
N GLU A 77 1.24 6.08 2.88
CA GLU A 77 1.50 7.48 2.53
C GLU A 77 1.78 7.66 1.03
N ASN A 78 2.49 6.72 0.42
CA ASN A 78 3.05 6.92 -0.92
C ASN A 78 2.36 6.13 -2.03
N PHE A 79 1.59 5.09 -1.70
CA PHE A 79 1.04 4.14 -2.67
C PHE A 79 -0.46 3.92 -2.48
N VAL A 80 -1.15 3.80 -3.61
CA VAL A 80 -2.43 3.08 -3.68
C VAL A 80 -2.09 1.60 -3.82
N SER A 81 -2.39 0.82 -2.79
CA SER A 81 -2.01 -0.59 -2.71
C SER A 81 -3.17 -1.49 -3.13
N VAL A 82 -2.92 -2.46 -4.02
CA VAL A 82 -3.89 -3.46 -4.47
C VAL A 82 -3.29 -4.86 -4.49
N LYS A 83 -4.15 -5.87 -4.41
CA LYS A 83 -3.75 -7.29 -4.54
C LYS A 83 -4.27 -7.86 -5.84
N ILE A 84 -3.43 -8.61 -6.54
CA ILE A 84 -3.84 -9.43 -7.68
C ILE A 84 -3.73 -10.89 -7.28
N ASP A 85 -4.87 -11.59 -7.32
CA ASP A 85 -4.92 -13.04 -7.24
C ASP A 85 -5.20 -13.64 -8.63
N PRO A 86 -4.20 -14.24 -9.28
CA PRO A 86 -4.35 -14.79 -10.64
C PRO A 86 -5.26 -16.01 -10.72
N ILE A 87 -5.65 -16.59 -9.58
CA ILE A 87 -6.68 -17.62 -9.54
C ILE A 87 -8.08 -16.98 -9.70
N LYS A 88 -8.27 -15.78 -9.16
CA LYS A 88 -9.56 -15.08 -9.16
C LYS A 88 -9.78 -14.21 -10.38
N ASN A 89 -8.72 -13.66 -10.97
CA ASN A 89 -8.82 -12.75 -12.10
C ASN A 89 -7.82 -13.10 -13.21
N LYS A 90 -8.32 -13.74 -14.26
CA LYS A 90 -7.51 -14.14 -15.43
C LYS A 90 -7.04 -12.99 -16.30
N ALA A 91 -7.79 -11.89 -16.35
CA ALA A 91 -7.37 -10.71 -17.09
C ALA A 91 -6.16 -10.04 -16.40
N GLU A 92 -6.21 -9.91 -15.07
CA GLU A 92 -5.11 -9.37 -14.28
C GLU A 92 -3.90 -10.31 -14.22
N GLU A 93 -4.11 -11.65 -14.22
CA GLU A 93 -3.01 -12.61 -14.42
C GLU A 93 -2.29 -12.35 -15.75
N LYS A 94 -3.04 -12.28 -16.85
CA LYS A 94 -2.48 -12.07 -18.19
C LYS A 94 -1.69 -10.77 -18.24
N ARG A 95 -2.26 -9.68 -17.71
CA ARG A 95 -1.58 -8.39 -17.59
C ARG A 95 -0.29 -8.51 -16.78
N ALA A 96 -0.32 -9.12 -15.60
CA ALA A 96 0.86 -9.27 -14.76
C ALA A 96 1.99 -10.05 -15.47
N ARG A 97 1.65 -11.08 -16.23
CA ARG A 97 2.63 -11.88 -16.99
C ARG A 97 3.18 -11.16 -18.21
N GLU A 98 2.32 -10.54 -19.00
CA GLU A 98 2.69 -9.96 -20.29
C GLU A 98 3.25 -8.54 -20.18
N GLU A 99 2.70 -7.71 -19.30
CA GLU A 99 3.08 -6.31 -19.17
C GLU A 99 4.12 -6.09 -18.07
N TYR A 100 4.07 -6.88 -16.98
CA TYR A 100 4.95 -6.71 -15.83
C TYR A 100 5.99 -7.84 -15.68
N GLY A 101 5.97 -8.85 -16.56
CA GLY A 101 6.98 -9.91 -16.58
C GLY A 101 6.94 -10.86 -15.38
N VAL A 102 5.82 -10.95 -14.66
CA VAL A 102 5.72 -11.76 -13.43
C VAL A 102 5.86 -13.25 -13.72
N THR A 103 6.82 -13.90 -13.07
CA THR A 103 7.09 -15.34 -13.23
C THR A 103 6.74 -16.21 -12.01
N GLY A 104 6.48 -15.60 -10.85
CA GLY A 104 6.26 -16.33 -9.60
C GLY A 104 5.60 -15.52 -8.48
N PHE A 105 5.59 -16.09 -7.28
CA PHE A 105 4.92 -15.54 -6.09
C PHE A 105 5.84 -15.53 -4.85
N PRO A 106 5.65 -14.57 -3.92
CA PRO A 106 4.98 -13.29 -4.17
C PRO A 106 5.78 -12.47 -5.19
N THR A 107 5.11 -11.58 -5.93
CA THR A 107 5.81 -10.55 -6.70
C THR A 107 5.24 -9.18 -6.36
N PHE A 108 6.12 -8.25 -6.02
CA PHE A 108 5.81 -6.86 -5.72
C PHE A 108 6.05 -6.05 -6.97
N ILE A 109 5.05 -5.30 -7.43
CA ILE A 109 5.18 -4.45 -8.61
C ILE A 109 4.84 -3.03 -8.19
N PHE A 110 5.78 -2.12 -8.44
CA PHE A 110 5.64 -0.71 -8.16
C PHE A 110 5.51 0.04 -9.48
N LEU A 111 4.38 0.73 -9.62
CA LEU A 111 3.99 1.41 -10.85
C LEU A 111 3.83 2.91 -10.57
N ASN A 112 4.12 3.75 -11.55
CA ASN A 112 3.63 5.12 -11.51
C ASN A 112 2.12 5.17 -11.78
N SER A 113 1.53 6.36 -11.63
CA SER A 113 0.09 6.56 -11.84
C SER A 113 -0.35 6.42 -13.31
N GLU A 114 0.59 6.29 -14.24
CA GLU A 114 0.35 6.03 -15.68
C GLU A 114 0.46 4.54 -16.04
N GLY A 115 0.79 3.68 -15.07
CA GLY A 115 0.96 2.23 -15.28
C GLY A 115 2.35 1.81 -15.75
N LYS A 116 3.33 2.71 -15.77
CA LYS A 116 4.73 2.36 -16.04
C LYS A 116 5.34 1.68 -14.82
N VAL A 117 5.98 0.53 -15.03
CA VAL A 117 6.78 -0.16 -14.00
C VAL A 117 7.99 0.69 -13.63
N LEU A 118 8.06 1.06 -12.34
CA LEU A 118 9.22 1.70 -11.74
C LEU A 118 10.20 0.65 -11.23
N LYS A 119 9.66 -0.39 -10.56
CA LYS A 119 10.42 -1.52 -10.06
C LYS A 119 9.52 -2.71 -9.79
N ASP A 120 10.10 -3.90 -9.86
CA ASP A 120 9.48 -5.15 -9.42
C ASP A 120 10.45 -5.96 -8.57
N TYR A 121 9.91 -6.86 -7.76
CA TYR A 121 10.69 -7.82 -6.98
C TYR A 121 9.90 -9.12 -6.79
N SER A 122 10.52 -10.25 -7.10
CA SER A 122 9.93 -11.58 -6.88
C SER A 122 10.57 -12.29 -5.69
N GLY A 123 9.73 -12.74 -4.76
CA GLY A 123 10.13 -13.53 -3.60
C GLY A 123 9.80 -12.86 -2.27
N TYR A 124 9.97 -13.63 -1.20
CA TYR A 124 9.85 -13.13 0.17
C TYR A 124 10.93 -12.09 0.45
N GLN A 125 10.60 -11.07 1.24
CA GLN A 125 11.51 -10.05 1.72
C GLN A 125 11.38 -9.92 3.23
N ASN A 126 12.51 -9.78 3.93
CA ASN A 126 12.45 -9.32 5.31
C ASN A 126 12.15 -7.81 5.35
N LYS A 127 11.93 -7.28 6.56
CA LYS A 127 11.57 -5.88 6.78
C LYS A 127 12.56 -4.90 6.13
N GLU A 128 13.85 -5.10 6.32
CA GLU A 128 14.89 -4.17 5.86
C GLU A 128 15.00 -4.18 4.33
N GLU A 129 14.93 -5.37 3.74
CA GLU A 129 14.93 -5.55 2.28
C GLU A 129 13.71 -4.88 1.64
N PHE A 130 12.52 -5.12 2.19
CA PHE A 130 11.28 -4.52 1.67
C PHE A 130 11.28 -2.98 1.80
N LEU A 131 11.73 -2.45 2.94
CA LEU A 131 11.85 -1.00 3.11
C LEU A 131 12.89 -0.38 2.18
N THR A 132 13.99 -1.09 1.89
CA THR A 132 15.00 -0.65 0.92
C THR A 132 14.39 -0.57 -0.47
N LEU A 133 13.65 -1.62 -0.88
CA LEU A 133 12.94 -1.66 -2.15
C LEU A 133 11.96 -0.49 -2.31
N VAL A 134 11.16 -0.22 -1.27
CA VAL A 134 10.22 0.92 -1.27
C VAL A 134 10.96 2.25 -1.41
N LYS A 135 12.05 2.47 -0.67
CA LYS A 135 12.84 3.72 -0.75
C LYS A 135 13.43 3.94 -2.13
N GLU A 136 13.96 2.89 -2.76
CA GLU A 136 14.50 2.98 -4.12
C GLU A 136 13.42 3.39 -5.11
N VAL A 137 12.20 2.85 -5.00
CA VAL A 137 11.06 3.25 -5.84
C VAL A 137 10.72 4.72 -5.66
N LEU A 138 10.74 5.24 -4.43
CA LEU A 138 10.42 6.64 -4.16
C LEU A 138 11.43 7.62 -4.77
N ILE A 139 12.67 7.17 -5.04
CA ILE A 139 13.68 7.97 -5.75
C ILE A 139 13.41 8.03 -7.26
N LEU A 140 12.67 7.05 -7.80
CA LEU A 140 12.32 6.95 -9.22
C LEU A 140 11.01 7.67 -9.60
N LYS A 141 10.31 8.24 -8.61
CA LYS A 141 9.00 8.90 -8.75
C LYS A 141 9.06 10.16 -9.61
#